data_AF-A0AAE1GX70-F1
#
_entry.id   AF-A0AAE1GX70-F1
#
_cell.length_a   1.000
_cell.length_b   1.000
_cell.length_c   1.000
_cell.angle_alpha   90.00
_cell.angle_beta   90.00
_cell.angle_gamma   90.00
#
_symmetry.space_group_name_H-M   'P 1'
#
loop_
_entity.id
_entity.type
_entity.pdbx_description
1 polymer ?
#
loop_
_entity_poly.entity_id
_entity_poly.type
_entity_poly.pdbx_seq_one_letter_code
_entity_poly.pdbx_strand_id
1 'polypeptide(L)'
;MPGVDPGLAPLSTPVKRAPPPPPRRYTLPPPPPPSLAAMEAAAAAAAAAEAEGSPPVPRVPVYLVLLGLAVYICLGAAVFAAWEEWSFLDGAYFCFVTLSTIGFGDLVPGKSLKSAESQGGQLQVSACVAYLLLGLVLIATAFSLVQEEVLARLSQVARTLGIISKHHQPQARQHQLQLHRRPSGAARQHQGSQTAQLQLQALQAGQQALQGTTAALLNPT
;
A
#
# COMPACT_ATOMS: atom_id res chain seq x y z
N MET A 1 41.55 82.68 13.00
CA MET A 1 40.33 83.24 13.62
C MET A 1 39.27 83.31 12.54
N PRO A 2 37.98 82.99 12.77
CA PRO A 2 37.25 82.66 14.00
C PRO A 2 36.88 81.16 14.00
N GLY A 3 36.26 80.51 14.99
CA GLY A 3 35.28 80.90 15.99
C GLY A 3 34.14 79.85 15.87
N VAL A 4 33.93 78.99 16.87
CA VAL A 4 32.92 79.22 17.92
C VAL A 4 31.52 78.89 17.35
N ASP A 5 31.03 77.65 17.56
CA ASP A 5 29.99 77.39 18.56
C ASP A 5 29.42 75.95 18.60
N PRO A 6 28.83 75.55 19.75
CA PRO A 6 28.56 74.18 20.16
C PRO A 6 27.06 73.81 20.09
N GLY A 7 26.78 72.52 20.28
CA GLY A 7 25.47 72.05 20.76
C GLY A 7 24.46 71.66 19.70
N LEU A 8 24.22 70.35 19.58
CA LEU A 8 22.89 69.72 19.65
C LEU A 8 23.02 68.21 19.37
N ALA A 9 22.97 67.39 20.40
CA ALA A 9 22.15 66.17 20.31
C ALA A 9 20.70 66.64 20.50
N PRO A 10 19.67 66.06 19.86
CA PRO A 10 19.45 64.61 19.79
C PRO A 10 18.85 64.16 18.44
N LEU A 11 18.76 62.86 18.18
CA LEU A 11 17.64 62.18 17.51
C LEU A 11 18.10 60.77 17.11
N SER A 12 18.02 59.86 18.07
CA SER A 12 18.05 58.42 17.79
C SER A 12 16.83 58.12 16.91
N THR A 13 17.11 57.77 15.66
CA THR A 13 16.12 57.50 14.61
C THR A 13 15.11 56.43 15.05
N PRO A 14 13.82 56.59 14.70
CA PRO A 14 12.78 55.64 15.08
C PRO A 14 13.04 54.24 14.52
N VAL A 15 13.05 53.24 15.40
CA VAL A 15 13.05 51.81 15.04
C VAL A 15 11.81 51.52 14.18
N LYS A 16 12.06 51.30 12.89
CA LYS A 16 11.08 50.87 11.90
C LYS A 16 10.67 49.43 12.22
N ARG A 17 9.59 49.25 13.01
CA ARG A 17 8.98 47.94 13.30
C ARG A 17 8.56 47.28 11.98
N ALA A 18 9.04 46.07 11.74
CA ALA A 18 8.63 45.26 10.60
C ALA A 18 7.12 44.96 10.69
N PRO A 19 6.39 44.93 9.56
CA PRO A 19 4.98 44.58 9.55
C PRO A 19 4.77 43.13 10.04
N PRO A 20 3.68 42.85 10.77
CA PRO A 20 3.37 41.49 11.23
C PRO A 20 3.16 40.56 10.02
N PRO A 21 3.57 39.27 10.12
CA PRO A 21 3.37 38.32 9.05
C PRO A 21 1.86 38.12 8.77
N PRO A 22 1.47 37.86 7.51
CA PRO A 22 0.08 37.60 7.16
C PRO A 22 -0.44 36.35 7.90
N PRO A 23 -1.76 36.28 8.21
CA PRO A 23 -2.35 35.12 8.85
C PRO A 23 -2.12 33.88 7.98
N ARG A 24 -1.58 32.81 8.57
CA ARG A 24 -1.35 31.55 7.86
C ARG A 24 -2.70 31.03 7.35
N ARG A 25 -2.86 31.02 6.03
CA ARG A 25 -3.89 30.22 5.36
C ARG A 25 -3.72 28.78 5.85
N TYR A 26 -4.67 28.30 6.65
CA TYR A 26 -4.85 26.88 6.88
C TYR A 26 -5.27 26.26 5.55
N THR A 27 -4.28 25.94 4.72
CA THR A 27 -4.46 24.95 3.68
C THR A 27 -4.66 23.65 4.44
N LEU A 28 -5.90 23.15 4.41
CA LEU A 28 -6.22 21.83 4.92
C LEU A 28 -5.22 20.85 4.28
N PRO A 29 -4.51 20.01 5.05
CA PRO A 29 -3.68 18.99 4.45
C PRO A 29 -4.55 18.17 3.49
N PRO A 30 -4.07 17.85 2.28
CA PRO A 30 -4.79 16.95 1.39
C PRO A 30 -5.09 15.66 2.16
N PRO A 31 -6.28 15.03 1.95
CA PRO A 31 -6.59 13.76 2.59
C PRO A 31 -5.43 12.78 2.32
N PRO A 32 -5.03 11.98 3.32
CA PRO A 32 -3.98 10.99 3.11
C PRO A 32 -4.36 10.12 1.90
N PRO A 33 -3.41 9.77 1.01
CA PRO A 33 -3.68 8.77 -0.01
C PRO A 33 -4.21 7.51 0.72
N PRO A 34 -5.18 6.78 0.13
CA PRO A 34 -5.68 5.53 0.71
C PRO A 34 -4.47 4.69 1.11
N SER A 35 -4.33 4.45 2.41
CA SER A 35 -3.11 3.91 2.98
C SER A 35 -2.85 2.52 2.41
N LEU A 36 -1.57 2.18 2.27
CA LEU A 36 -1.08 0.85 1.89
C LEU A 36 -1.84 -0.29 2.61
N ALA A 37 -2.41 -0.05 3.81
CA ALA A 37 -3.26 -0.98 4.54
C ALA A 37 -4.52 -1.46 3.78
N ALA A 38 -5.13 -0.66 2.92
CA ALA A 38 -6.28 -1.08 2.11
C ALA A 38 -5.85 -1.98 0.93
N MET A 39 -4.64 -1.74 0.39
CA MET A 39 -4.03 -2.63 -0.61
C MET A 39 -3.45 -3.90 0.06
N GLU A 40 -2.99 -3.79 1.31
CA GLU A 40 -2.51 -4.91 2.14
C GLU A 40 -3.67 -5.83 2.55
N ALA A 41 -4.87 -5.29 2.78
CA ALA A 41 -6.08 -6.08 3.01
C ALA A 41 -6.50 -6.90 1.77
N ALA A 42 -6.27 -6.39 0.56
CA ALA A 42 -6.46 -7.15 -0.68
C ALA A 42 -5.35 -8.20 -0.88
N ALA A 43 -4.11 -7.91 -0.45
CA ALA A 43 -3.02 -8.88 -0.40
C ALA A 43 -3.26 -10.00 0.63
N ALA A 44 -3.96 -9.72 1.74
CA ALA A 44 -4.30 -10.70 2.76
C ALA A 44 -5.31 -11.76 2.29
N ALA A 45 -6.17 -11.45 1.30
CA ALA A 45 -7.06 -12.44 0.70
C ALA A 45 -6.33 -13.45 -0.19
N ALA A 46 -5.19 -13.07 -0.78
CA ALA A 46 -4.33 -13.97 -1.56
C ALA A 46 -3.64 -15.03 -0.67
N ALA A 47 -3.49 -14.76 0.63
CA ALA A 47 -3.00 -15.73 1.61
C ALA A 47 -4.03 -16.82 1.97
N ALA A 48 -5.32 -16.65 1.63
CA ALA A 48 -6.36 -17.65 1.92
C ALA A 48 -6.44 -18.78 0.87
N ALA A 49 -5.82 -18.61 -0.31
CA ALA A 49 -5.67 -19.69 -1.30
C ALA A 49 -4.51 -20.64 -0.96
N GLU A 50 -3.64 -20.25 -0.01
CA GLU A 50 -2.56 -21.05 0.57
C GLU A 50 -3.10 -22.00 1.67
N ALA A 51 -4.25 -22.64 1.45
CA ALA A 51 -4.90 -23.55 2.40
C ALA A 51 -5.06 -24.98 1.85
N GLU A 52 -4.25 -25.38 0.87
CA GLU A 52 -4.13 -26.78 0.42
C GLU A 52 -2.64 -27.13 0.26
N GLY A 53 -2.05 -27.65 1.35
CA GLY A 53 -0.85 -28.50 1.37
C GLY A 53 0.48 -27.95 0.83
N SER A 54 1.46 -27.67 1.70
CA SER A 54 2.84 -27.31 1.34
C SER A 54 3.61 -28.43 0.60
N PRO A 55 4.27 -28.11 -0.54
CA PRO A 55 5.66 -28.53 -0.77
C PRO A 55 6.52 -27.35 -1.33
N PRO A 56 7.85 -27.49 -1.53
CA PRO A 56 8.80 -26.36 -1.60
C PRO A 56 8.50 -25.45 -2.79
N VAL A 57 8.29 -24.14 -2.56
CA VAL A 57 7.89 -23.11 -3.55
C VAL A 57 8.48 -23.39 -4.94
N PRO A 58 7.72 -24.10 -5.80
CA PRO A 58 8.10 -24.29 -7.18
C PRO A 58 7.95 -22.91 -7.83
N ARG A 59 8.88 -22.55 -8.72
CA ARG A 59 8.73 -21.36 -9.55
C ARG A 59 7.46 -21.58 -10.36
N VAL A 60 6.34 -20.98 -9.94
CA VAL A 60 5.04 -21.22 -10.58
C VAL A 60 5.20 -20.69 -11.99
N PRO A 61 5.28 -21.58 -12.98
CA PRO A 61 5.61 -21.15 -14.30
C PRO A 61 4.39 -20.44 -14.88
N VAL A 62 4.64 -19.34 -15.60
CA VAL A 62 3.60 -18.43 -16.09
C VAL A 62 2.49 -19.16 -16.85
N TYR A 63 2.81 -20.28 -17.51
CA TYR A 63 1.82 -21.10 -18.21
C TYR A 63 0.73 -21.69 -17.29
N LEU A 64 1.01 -22.01 -16.03
CA LEU A 64 -0.01 -22.52 -15.11
C LEU A 64 -1.03 -21.46 -14.74
N VAL A 65 -0.59 -20.21 -14.57
CA VAL A 65 -1.50 -19.10 -14.25
C VAL A 65 -2.34 -18.70 -15.46
N LEU A 66 -1.74 -18.72 -16.65
CA LEU A 66 -2.49 -18.54 -17.91
C LEU A 66 -3.53 -19.66 -18.12
N LEU A 67 -3.16 -20.91 -17.82
CA LEU A 67 -4.09 -22.03 -17.88
C LEU A 67 -5.22 -21.89 -16.85
N GLY A 68 -4.90 -21.49 -15.63
CA GLY A 68 -5.88 -21.21 -14.58
C GLY A 68 -6.88 -20.11 -14.98
N LEU A 69 -6.40 -19.02 -15.58
CA LEU A 69 -7.24 -17.95 -16.12
C LEU A 69 -8.17 -18.46 -17.25
N ALA A 70 -7.66 -19.31 -18.15
CA ALA A 70 -8.47 -19.90 -19.22
C ALA A 70 -9.58 -20.81 -18.68
N VAL A 71 -9.25 -21.67 -17.71
CA VAL A 71 -10.24 -22.53 -17.03
C VAL A 71 -11.27 -21.69 -16.29
N TYR A 72 -10.84 -20.61 -15.62
CA TYR A 72 -11.71 -19.68 -14.92
C TYR A 72 -12.74 -19.02 -15.85
N ILE A 73 -12.29 -18.55 -17.02
CA ILE A 73 -13.17 -17.98 -18.06
C ILE A 73 -14.16 -19.04 -18.57
N CYS A 74 -13.69 -20.27 -18.82
CA CYS A 74 -14.57 -21.36 -19.29
C CYS A 74 -15.66 -21.71 -18.26
N LEU A 75 -15.31 -21.70 -16.97
CA LEU A 75 -16.26 -21.94 -15.88
C LEU A 75 -17.32 -20.84 -15.83
N GLY A 76 -16.92 -19.57 -15.86
CA GLY A 76 -17.85 -18.44 -15.92
C GLY A 76 -18.73 -18.49 -17.16
N ALA A 77 -18.16 -18.80 -18.33
CA ALA A 77 -18.89 -18.93 -19.58
C ALA A 77 -20.02 -19.96 -19.47
N ALA A 78 -19.76 -21.13 -18.89
CA ALA A 78 -20.77 -22.17 -18.70
C ALA A 78 -21.89 -21.73 -17.74
N VAL A 79 -21.53 -21.06 -16.63
CA VAL A 79 -22.49 -20.58 -15.64
C VAL A 79 -23.39 -19.47 -16.23
N PHE A 80 -22.79 -18.46 -16.88
CA PHE A 80 -23.54 -17.36 -17.48
C PHE A 80 -24.32 -17.79 -18.72
N ALA A 81 -23.83 -18.73 -19.51
CA ALA A 81 -24.59 -19.32 -20.61
C ALA A 81 -25.88 -19.99 -20.09
N ALA A 82 -25.80 -20.72 -18.97
CA ALA A 82 -26.96 -21.38 -18.38
C ALA A 82 -27.94 -20.42 -17.68
N TRP A 83 -27.45 -19.38 -16.99
CA TRP A 83 -28.33 -18.43 -16.31
C TRP A 83 -29.00 -17.45 -17.26
N GLU A 84 -28.25 -16.99 -18.25
CA GLU A 84 -28.67 -15.91 -19.14
C GLU A 84 -29.28 -16.45 -20.44
N GLU A 85 -29.28 -17.77 -20.66
CA GLU A 85 -29.66 -18.46 -21.91
C GLU A 85 -28.83 -17.96 -23.11
N TRP A 86 -27.54 -17.75 -22.87
CA TRP A 86 -26.58 -17.32 -23.90
C TRP A 86 -25.85 -18.52 -24.50
N SER A 87 -25.26 -18.33 -25.68
CA SER A 87 -24.33 -19.32 -26.21
C SER A 87 -23.06 -19.37 -25.35
N PHE A 88 -22.37 -20.52 -25.33
CA PHE A 88 -21.10 -20.64 -24.61
C PHE A 88 -20.06 -19.60 -25.07
N LEU A 89 -20.06 -19.27 -26.37
CA LEU A 89 -19.17 -18.27 -26.95
C LEU A 89 -19.50 -16.87 -26.44
N ASP A 90 -20.78 -16.50 -26.35
CA ASP A 90 -21.23 -15.22 -25.82
C ASP A 90 -20.90 -15.09 -24.33
N GLY A 91 -21.10 -16.17 -23.56
CA GLY A 91 -20.70 -16.24 -22.15
C GLY A 91 -19.20 -16.10 -21.95
N ALA A 92 -18.39 -16.75 -22.79
CA ALA A 92 -16.93 -16.64 -22.76
C ALA A 92 -16.46 -15.25 -23.17
N TYR A 93 -17.08 -14.65 -24.19
CA TYR A 93 -16.82 -13.28 -24.61
C TYR A 93 -17.12 -12.28 -23.49
N PHE A 94 -18.29 -12.38 -22.86
CA PHE A 94 -18.66 -11.55 -21.71
C PHE A 94 -17.64 -11.67 -20.57
N CYS A 95 -17.29 -12.91 -20.20
CA CYS A 95 -16.31 -13.16 -19.14
C CYS A 95 -14.95 -12.54 -19.51
N PHE A 96 -14.43 -12.79 -20.70
CA PHE A 96 -13.14 -12.27 -21.15
C PHE A 96 -13.12 -10.73 -21.17
N VAL A 97 -14.08 -10.09 -21.83
CA VAL A 97 -14.14 -8.62 -21.98
C VAL A 97 -14.29 -7.90 -20.64
N THR A 98 -15.06 -8.49 -19.72
CA THR A 98 -15.28 -7.93 -18.39
C THR A 98 -14.02 -8.09 -17.52
N LEU A 99 -13.41 -9.27 -17.55
CA LEU A 99 -12.19 -9.56 -16.79
C LEU A 99 -10.99 -8.78 -17.32
N SER A 100 -10.82 -8.68 -18.63
CA SER A 100 -9.79 -7.86 -19.26
C SER A 100 -10.01 -6.35 -19.11
N THR A 101 -11.04 -5.94 -18.37
CA THR A 101 -11.47 -4.56 -18.15
C THR A 101 -11.69 -3.74 -19.42
N ILE A 102 -11.90 -4.42 -20.57
CA ILE A 102 -12.26 -3.76 -21.83
C ILE A 102 -13.68 -3.22 -21.73
N GLY A 103 -14.60 -4.03 -21.21
CA GLY A 103 -15.93 -3.60 -20.76
C GLY A 103 -16.77 -2.87 -21.82
N PHE A 104 -16.91 -3.42 -23.04
CA PHE A 104 -17.72 -2.81 -24.09
C PHE A 104 -19.18 -2.56 -23.67
N GLY A 105 -19.72 -3.40 -22.78
CA GLY A 105 -21.07 -3.26 -22.23
C GLY A 105 -22.17 -3.66 -23.22
N ASP A 106 -21.82 -4.33 -24.31
CA ASP A 106 -22.72 -4.88 -25.32
C ASP A 106 -23.46 -6.15 -24.82
N LEU A 107 -22.75 -7.00 -24.08
CA LEU A 107 -23.35 -8.11 -23.33
C LEU A 107 -23.24 -7.86 -21.82
N VAL A 108 -24.38 -7.89 -21.13
CA VAL A 108 -24.47 -7.70 -19.67
C VAL A 108 -25.59 -8.62 -19.13
N PRO A 109 -25.39 -9.31 -17.98
CA PRO A 109 -26.36 -10.26 -17.44
C PRO A 109 -27.61 -9.55 -16.91
N GLY A 110 -28.59 -9.32 -17.80
CA GLY A 110 -29.78 -8.55 -17.52
C GLY A 110 -30.80 -9.27 -16.64
N LYS A 111 -30.95 -10.58 -16.77
CA LYS A 111 -31.81 -11.44 -15.94
C LYS A 111 -31.25 -11.52 -14.53
N SER A 112 -29.94 -11.69 -14.37
CA SER A 112 -29.31 -11.65 -13.05
C SER A 112 -29.58 -10.32 -12.35
N LEU A 113 -29.37 -9.17 -13.02
CA LEU A 113 -29.60 -7.84 -12.46
C LEU A 113 -31.07 -7.55 -12.15
N LYS A 114 -32.00 -7.90 -13.05
CA LYS A 114 -33.45 -7.72 -12.83
C LYS A 114 -33.98 -8.59 -11.70
N SER A 115 -33.40 -9.77 -11.52
CA SER A 115 -33.82 -10.71 -10.48
C SER A 115 -33.36 -10.28 -9.08
N ALA A 116 -32.44 -9.31 -8.95
CA ALA A 116 -32.02 -8.76 -7.66
C ALA A 116 -33.18 -8.19 -6.83
N GLU A 117 -34.19 -7.63 -7.52
CA GLU A 117 -35.41 -7.09 -6.92
C GLU A 117 -36.38 -8.20 -6.44
N SER A 118 -36.18 -9.44 -6.89
CA SER A 118 -36.93 -10.62 -6.45
C SER A 118 -36.15 -11.42 -5.41
N GLN A 119 -36.88 -12.01 -4.46
CA GLN A 119 -36.31 -12.75 -3.32
C GLN A 119 -35.38 -13.93 -3.70
N GLY A 120 -35.48 -14.44 -4.94
CA GLY A 120 -34.63 -15.52 -5.46
C GLY A 120 -33.39 -15.07 -6.25
N GLY A 121 -33.31 -13.82 -6.72
CA GLY A 121 -32.22 -13.38 -7.60
C GLY A 121 -31.03 -12.71 -6.91
N GLN A 122 -31.13 -12.44 -5.60
CA GLN A 122 -30.00 -11.91 -4.82
C GLN A 122 -28.78 -12.84 -4.86
N LEU A 123 -28.99 -14.16 -4.92
CA LEU A 123 -27.91 -15.14 -5.02
C LEU A 123 -27.18 -15.09 -6.38
N GLN A 124 -27.91 -14.82 -7.47
CA GLN A 124 -27.33 -14.71 -8.80
C GLN A 124 -26.46 -13.45 -8.91
N VAL A 125 -26.94 -12.32 -8.39
CA VAL A 125 -26.15 -11.07 -8.38
C VAL A 125 -24.95 -11.17 -7.46
N SER A 126 -25.11 -11.75 -6.25
CA SER A 126 -23.97 -11.93 -5.35
C SER A 126 -22.91 -12.85 -5.94
N ALA A 127 -23.32 -13.95 -6.59
CA ALA A 127 -22.41 -14.85 -7.30
C ALA A 127 -21.72 -14.17 -8.50
N CYS A 128 -22.46 -13.36 -9.28
CA CYS A 128 -21.90 -12.59 -10.39
C CYS A 128 -20.84 -11.61 -9.89
N VAL A 129 -21.14 -10.82 -8.87
CA VAL A 129 -20.20 -9.85 -8.29
C VAL A 129 -19.00 -10.56 -7.68
N ALA A 130 -19.21 -11.64 -6.91
CA ALA A 130 -18.13 -12.42 -6.33
C ALA A 130 -17.20 -13.02 -7.39
N TYR A 131 -17.77 -13.54 -8.50
CA TYR A 131 -17.01 -13.97 -9.66
C TYR A 131 -16.18 -12.81 -10.22
N LEU A 132 -16.79 -11.67 -10.55
CA LEU A 132 -16.03 -10.54 -11.10
C LEU A 132 -14.89 -10.05 -10.18
N LEU A 133 -15.13 -10.01 -8.86
CA LEU A 133 -14.10 -9.63 -7.90
C LEU A 133 -12.96 -10.66 -7.84
N LEU A 134 -13.27 -11.94 -7.81
CA LEU A 134 -12.26 -13.01 -7.77
C LEU A 134 -11.44 -13.06 -9.06
N GLY A 135 -12.09 -12.86 -10.20
CA GLY A 135 -11.41 -12.79 -11.50
C GLY A 135 -10.46 -11.60 -11.62
N LEU A 136 -10.81 -10.44 -11.06
CA LEU A 136 -9.92 -9.28 -11.02
C LEU A 136 -8.68 -9.54 -10.15
N VAL A 137 -8.83 -10.23 -9.02
CA VAL A 137 -7.67 -10.66 -8.20
C VAL A 137 -6.77 -11.61 -8.99
N LEU A 138 -7.36 -12.60 -9.67
CA LEU A 138 -6.62 -13.56 -10.49
C LEU A 138 -5.82 -12.87 -11.61
N ILE A 139 -6.42 -11.89 -12.28
CA ILE A 139 -5.75 -11.10 -13.32
C ILE A 139 -4.64 -10.22 -12.74
N ALA A 140 -4.87 -9.60 -11.58
CA ALA A 140 -3.82 -8.82 -10.93
C ALA A 140 -2.60 -9.70 -10.61
N THR A 141 -2.82 -10.90 -10.07
CA THR A 141 -1.74 -11.87 -9.82
C THR A 141 -1.07 -12.34 -11.11
N ALA A 142 -1.86 -12.65 -12.14
CA ALA A 142 -1.32 -13.04 -13.45
C ALA A 142 -0.46 -11.94 -14.06
N PHE A 143 -0.89 -10.68 -13.96
CA PHE A 143 -0.16 -9.54 -14.46
C PHE A 143 1.17 -9.34 -13.71
N SER A 144 1.19 -9.51 -12.39
CA SER A 144 2.44 -9.47 -11.60
C SER A 144 3.46 -10.53 -12.05
N LEU A 145 3.02 -11.78 -12.27
CA LEU A 145 3.91 -12.86 -12.72
C LEU A 145 4.40 -12.67 -14.15
N VAL A 146 3.52 -12.24 -15.06
CA VAL A 146 3.89 -11.93 -16.44
C VAL A 146 4.90 -10.79 -16.47
N GLN A 147 4.72 -9.75 -15.65
CA GLN A 147 5.70 -8.66 -15.56
C GLN A 147 7.06 -9.17 -15.09
N GLU A 148 7.11 -9.97 -14.02
CA GLU A 148 8.37 -10.53 -13.52
C GLU A 148 9.09 -11.39 -14.57
N GLU A 149 8.36 -12.23 -15.30
CA GLU A 149 8.91 -13.05 -16.38
C GLU A 149 9.35 -12.19 -17.56
N VAL A 150 8.54 -11.21 -18.00
CA VAL A 150 8.92 -10.29 -19.08
C VAL A 150 10.17 -9.51 -18.70
N LEU A 151 10.26 -8.98 -17.48
CA LEU A 151 11.46 -8.30 -16.98
C LEU A 151 12.67 -9.24 -16.94
N ALA A 152 12.49 -10.51 -16.56
CA ALA A 152 13.55 -11.51 -16.58
C ALA A 152 14.02 -11.81 -18.01
N ARG A 153 13.09 -11.98 -18.96
CA ARG A 153 13.39 -12.21 -20.38
C ARG A 153 14.03 -11.00 -21.02
N LEU A 154 13.53 -9.79 -20.77
CA LEU A 154 14.11 -8.55 -21.25
C LEU A 154 15.52 -8.36 -20.70
N SER A 155 15.76 -8.69 -19.42
CA SER A 155 17.11 -8.65 -18.84
C SER A 155 18.05 -9.67 -19.49
N GLN A 156 17.55 -10.86 -19.81
CA GLN A 156 18.33 -11.90 -20.49
C GLN A 156 18.67 -11.51 -21.94
N VAL A 157 17.70 -10.94 -22.66
CA VAL A 157 17.88 -10.41 -24.01
C VAL A 157 18.82 -9.19 -23.99
N ALA A 158 18.64 -8.26 -23.06
CA ALA A 158 19.49 -7.07 -22.91
C ALA A 158 20.94 -7.40 -22.54
N ARG A 159 21.17 -8.49 -21.78
CA ARG A 159 22.52 -9.05 -21.54
C ARG A 159 23.12 -9.68 -22.79
N THR A 160 22.30 -10.37 -23.57
CA THR A 160 22.73 -11.02 -24.83
C THR A 160 23.03 -9.97 -25.92
N LEU A 161 22.30 -8.85 -25.92
CA LEU A 161 22.49 -7.72 -26.84
C LEU A 161 23.58 -6.73 -26.38
N GLY A 162 24.25 -6.95 -25.23
CA GLY A 162 25.37 -6.13 -24.77
C GLY A 162 25.01 -4.72 -24.28
N ILE A 163 23.72 -4.38 -24.14
CA ILE A 163 23.25 -3.03 -23.78
C ILE A 163 23.43 -2.77 -22.27
N ILE A 164 23.38 -3.81 -21.43
CA ILE A 164 23.70 -3.68 -20.00
C ILE A 164 25.22 -3.78 -19.84
N SER A 165 25.91 -2.70 -20.21
CA SER A 165 27.20 -2.42 -19.62
C SER A 165 26.97 -2.23 -18.12
N LYS A 166 27.48 -3.17 -17.30
CA LYS A 166 27.79 -2.84 -15.91
C LYS A 166 28.75 -1.67 -15.98
N HIS A 167 28.26 -0.43 -15.87
CA HIS A 167 29.14 0.68 -15.57
C HIS A 167 29.78 0.33 -14.23
N HIS A 168 31.07 0.04 -14.30
CA HIS A 168 31.91 -0.39 -13.21
C HIS A 168 31.97 0.76 -12.21
N GLN A 169 30.98 0.87 -11.32
CA GLN A 169 31.00 1.88 -10.28
C GLN A 169 32.10 1.45 -9.30
N PRO A 170 33.22 2.20 -9.22
CA PRO A 170 34.44 1.70 -8.64
C PRO A 170 34.25 1.41 -7.15
N GLN A 171 34.68 0.21 -6.73
CA GLN A 171 34.75 -0.28 -5.33
C GLN A 171 35.36 0.75 -4.36
N ALA A 172 36.11 1.74 -4.85
CA ALA A 172 36.65 2.86 -4.08
C ALA A 172 35.60 3.68 -3.31
N ARG A 173 34.38 3.89 -3.86
CA ARG A 173 33.33 4.65 -3.17
C ARG A 173 32.68 3.87 -2.01
N GLN A 174 32.66 2.54 -2.09
CA GLN A 174 32.21 1.69 -0.98
C GLN A 174 33.28 1.59 0.12
N HIS A 175 34.56 1.54 -0.23
CA HIS A 175 35.66 1.54 0.75
C HIS A 175 35.72 2.87 1.54
N GLN A 176 35.43 4.01 0.88
CA GLN A 176 35.30 5.30 1.57
C GLN A 176 34.08 5.40 2.50
N LEU A 177 32.97 4.74 2.18
CA LEU A 177 31.79 4.69 3.05
C LEU A 177 32.01 3.79 4.28
N GLN A 178 32.85 2.77 4.18
CA GLN A 178 33.23 1.94 5.33
C GLN A 178 34.16 2.68 6.31
N LEU A 179 35.04 3.56 5.82
CA LEU A 179 35.89 4.39 6.67
C LEU A 179 35.13 5.54 7.37
N HIS A 180 34.11 6.11 6.72
CA HIS A 180 33.22 7.11 7.35
C HIS A 180 32.21 6.49 8.33
N ARG A 181 31.94 5.18 8.21
CA ARG A 181 31.10 4.43 9.15
C ARG A 181 31.93 3.83 10.29
N ARG A 182 32.76 4.66 10.94
CA ARG A 182 33.16 4.39 12.32
C ARG A 182 31.89 4.12 13.15
N PRO A 183 31.90 3.15 14.07
CA PRO A 183 30.68 2.50 14.54
C PRO A 183 29.90 3.41 15.49
N SER A 184 28.94 4.17 14.94
CA SER A 184 27.87 4.83 15.73
C SER A 184 26.64 3.91 15.93
N GLY A 185 26.81 2.59 15.73
CA GLY A 185 25.74 1.59 15.80
C GLY A 185 25.74 0.74 17.08
N ALA A 186 26.87 0.62 17.78
CA ALA A 186 26.93 -0.19 19.00
C ALA A 186 26.20 0.44 20.20
N ALA A 187 25.95 1.76 20.19
CA ALA A 187 25.26 2.46 21.28
C ALA A 187 23.72 2.49 21.14
N ARG A 188 23.15 2.22 19.95
CA ARG A 188 21.69 2.36 19.74
C ARG A 188 20.87 1.10 19.98
N GLN A 189 21.47 -0.08 19.92
CA GLN A 189 20.72 -1.31 20.11
C GLN A 189 20.46 -1.62 21.60
N HIS A 190 21.34 -1.16 22.50
CA HIS A 190 21.09 -1.26 23.94
C HIS A 190 20.13 -0.18 24.47
N GLN A 191 20.08 1.00 23.83
CA GLN A 191 19.24 2.12 24.27
C GLN A 191 17.75 1.92 23.94
N GLY A 192 17.41 1.23 22.85
CA GLY A 192 16.02 0.95 22.47
C GLY A 192 15.32 -0.02 23.42
N SER A 193 16.05 -1.02 23.93
CA SER A 193 15.50 -1.98 24.89
C SER A 193 15.40 -1.39 26.31
N GLN A 194 16.34 -0.52 26.71
CA GLN A 194 16.30 0.15 28.02
C GLN A 194 15.23 1.25 28.11
N THR A 195 14.98 1.98 27.01
CA THR A 195 13.91 3.01 27.00
C THR A 195 12.52 2.37 27.09
N ALA A 196 12.30 1.24 26.40
CA ALA A 196 11.07 0.47 26.55
C ALA A 196 10.88 -0.06 27.99
N GLN A 197 11.95 -0.54 28.64
CA GLN A 197 11.88 -0.99 30.04
C GLN A 197 11.61 0.15 31.02
N LEU A 198 12.26 1.32 30.85
CA LEU A 198 12.03 2.48 31.72
C LEU A 198 10.60 3.04 31.58
N GLN A 199 10.03 3.04 30.38
CA GLN A 199 8.63 3.44 30.18
C GLN A 199 7.65 2.46 30.83
N LEU A 200 7.90 1.15 30.76
CA LEU A 200 7.07 0.14 31.42
C LEU A 200 7.14 0.27 32.94
N GLN A 201 8.33 0.54 33.49
CA GLN A 201 8.53 0.71 34.92
C GLN A 201 7.87 2.00 35.45
N ALA A 202 7.91 3.08 34.67
CA ALA A 202 7.18 4.32 35.00
C ALA A 202 5.65 4.14 34.96
N LEU A 203 5.14 3.37 33.99
CA LEU A 203 3.71 3.04 33.89
C LEU A 203 3.23 2.19 35.08
N GLN A 204 4.03 1.22 35.50
CA GLN A 204 3.74 0.39 36.68
C GLN A 204 3.76 1.21 37.97
N ALA A 205 4.72 2.12 38.14
CA ALA A 205 4.77 3.02 39.30
C ALA A 205 3.53 3.94 39.38
N GLY A 206 3.06 4.44 38.23
CA GLY A 206 1.83 5.24 38.15
C GLY A 206 0.57 4.47 38.57
N GLN A 207 0.45 3.19 38.19
CA GLN A 207 -0.68 2.36 38.58
C GLN A 207 -0.70 2.02 40.09
N GLN A 208 0.47 1.83 40.72
CA GLN A 208 0.56 1.58 42.15
C GLN A 208 0.17 2.81 43.00
N ALA A 209 0.52 4.02 42.54
CA ALA A 209 0.09 5.25 43.19
C ALA A 209 -1.45 5.40 43.17
N LEU A 210 -2.09 5.06 42.04
CA LEU A 210 -3.55 5.07 41.92
C LEU A 210 -4.24 4.04 42.81
N GLN A 211 -3.67 2.84 42.97
CA GLN A 211 -4.19 1.79 43.87
C GLN A 211 -4.01 2.17 45.36
N GLY A 212 -2.90 2.83 45.71
CA GLY A 212 -2.68 3.33 47.08
C GLY A 212 -3.66 4.43 47.49
N THR A 213 -3.98 5.36 46.58
CA THR A 213 -4.98 6.40 46.84
C THR A 213 -6.41 5.86 46.90
N THR A 214 -6.74 4.82 46.13
CA THR A 214 -8.05 4.14 46.24
C THR A 214 -8.17 3.31 47.52
N ALA A 215 -7.08 2.70 48.00
CA ALA A 215 -7.07 2.01 49.30
C ALA A 215 -7.22 2.98 50.49
N ALA A 216 -6.66 4.19 50.39
CA ALA A 216 -6.82 5.23 51.41
C ALA A 216 -8.23 5.86 51.43
N LEU A 217 -8.97 5.83 50.32
CA LEU A 217 -10.35 6.35 50.23
C LEU A 217 -11.44 5.33 50.61
N LEU A 218 -11.10 4.04 50.70
CA LEU A 218 -12.03 2.96 51.06
C LEU A 218 -11.96 2.53 52.54
N ASN A 219 -11.14 3.19 53.37
CA ASN A 219 -11.12 2.99 54.82
C ASN A 219 -11.54 4.28 55.56
N PRO A 220 -12.84 4.52 55.77
CA PRO A 220 -13.30 5.56 56.67
C PRO A 220 -13.21 5.05 58.12
N THR A 221 -12.23 5.53 58.86
CA THR A 221 -12.29 5.62 60.34
C THR A 221 -12.43 7.06 60.74
#